data_AF-A0A9D3YQB0-F1
#
_entry.id   AF-A0A9D3YQB0-F1
#
_cell.length_a   1.000
_cell.length_b   1.000
_cell.length_c   1.000
_cell.angle_alpha   90.00
_cell.angle_beta   90.00
_cell.angle_gamma   90.00
#
_symmetry.space_group_name_H-M   'P 1'
#
loop_
_entity.id
_entity.type
_entity.pdbx_description
1 polymer ?
#
loop_
_entity_poly.entity_id
_entity_poly.type
_entity_poly.pdbx_seq_one_letter_code
_entity_poly.pdbx_strand_id
1 'polypeptide(L)' 'MPKRKRVAYDNSFKIRVIEFAETSNNCAAEREFGVSEKLVRDWCKSKDRIIDAP' A
#
# COMPACT_ATOMS: atom_id res chain seq x y z
N MET A 1 -2.94 -4.33 25.31
CA MET A 1 -2.12 -4.11 24.10
C MET A 1 -2.38 -2.69 23.58
N PRO A 2 -1.36 -1.84 23.36
CA PRO A 2 -1.59 -0.52 22.80
C PRO A 2 -2.18 -0.66 21.39
N LYS A 3 -3.29 0.03 21.13
CA LYS A 3 -3.92 0.08 19.80
C LYS A 3 -2.90 0.69 18.83
N ARG A 4 -2.51 -0.05 17.79
CA ARG A 4 -1.63 0.48 16.73
C ARG A 4 -2.26 1.76 16.18
N LYS A 5 -1.56 2.89 16.29
CA LYS A 5 -2.01 4.16 15.72
C LYS A 5 -2.21 3.96 14.23
N ARG A 6 -3.36 4.39 13.69
CA ARG A 6 -3.59 4.38 12.24
C ARG A 6 -2.60 5.35 11.62
N VAL A 7 -1.66 4.83 10.84
CA VAL A 7 -0.78 5.65 10.01
C VAL A 7 -1.59 6.02 8.77
N ALA A 8 -1.76 7.32 8.53
CA ALA A 8 -2.26 7.80 7.25
C ALA A 8 -1.10 7.77 6.26
N TYR A 9 -1.23 6.96 5.22
CA TYR A 9 -0.27 6.90 4.14
C TYR A 9 -0.66 7.90 3.06
N ASP A 10 0.33 8.63 2.54
CA ASP A 10 0.15 9.53 1.41
C ASP A 10 -0.26 8.76 0.15
N ASN A 11 -1.02 9.38 -0.74
CA ASN A 11 -1.45 8.74 -1.98
C ASN A 11 -0.26 8.46 -2.90
N SER A 12 0.72 9.37 -2.98
CA SER A 12 1.96 9.15 -3.74
C SER A 12 2.73 7.92 -3.26
N PHE A 13 2.78 7.72 -1.94
CA PHE A 13 3.39 6.54 -1.34
C PHE A 13 2.62 5.27 -1.70
N LYS A 14 1.29 5.27 -1.58
CA LYS A 14 0.46 4.12 -1.95
C LYS A 14 0.65 3.73 -3.42
N ILE A 15 0.70 4.70 -4.33
CA ILE A 15 0.93 4.46 -5.77
C ILE A 15 2.26 3.73 -5.97
N ARG A 16 3.35 4.24 -5.36
CA ARG A 16 4.67 3.60 -5.44
C ARG A 16 4.67 2.16 -4.90
N VAL A 17 3.95 1.90 -3.81
CA VAL A 17 3.81 0.55 -3.24
C VAL A 17 3.01 -0.36 -4.18
N ILE A 18 1.93 0.13 -4.80
CA ILE A 18 1.13 -0.63 -5.76
C ILE A 18 1.95 -0.98 -7.00
N GLU A 19 2.65 -0.02 -7.61
CA GLU A 19 3.50 -0.26 -8.79
C GLU A 19 4.58 -1.32 -8.51
N PHE A 20 5.21 -1.24 -7.33
CA PHE A 20 6.20 -2.23 -6.92
C PHE A 20 5.58 -3.61 -6.71
N ALA A 21 4.39 -3.68 -6.10
CA ALA A 21 3.68 -4.92 -5.85
C ALA A 21 3.18 -5.59 -7.14
N GLU A 22 2.76 -4.81 -8.15
CA GLU A 22 2.38 -5.30 -9.47
C GLU A 22 3.58 -5.90 -10.22
N THR A 23 4.78 -5.34 -10.02
CA THR A 23 6.00 -5.80 -10.69
C THR A 23 6.67 -6.99 -9.98
N SER A 24 6.56 -7.08 -8.65
CA SER A 24 7.25 -8.08 -7.83
C SER A 24 6.29 -9.08 -7.16
N ASN A 25 5.72 -8.72 -6.02
CA ASN A 25 4.59 -9.35 -5.32
C ASN A 25 4.29 -8.58 -4.02
N ASN A 26 3.14 -8.86 -3.39
CA ASN A 26 2.74 -8.17 -2.16
C ASN A 26 3.67 -8.45 -0.95
N CYS A 27 4.27 -9.64 -0.85
CA CYS A 27 5.19 -9.98 0.24
C CYS A 27 6.53 -9.22 0.12
N ALA A 28 6.99 -8.97 -1.11
CA ALA A 28 8.17 -8.16 -1.39
C ALA A 28 7.88 -6.70 -1.04
N ALA A 29 6.70 -6.19 -1.39
CA ALA A 29 6.27 -4.85 -1.00
C ALA A 29 6.19 -4.67 0.53
N GLU A 30 5.77 -5.69 1.27
CA GLU A 30 5.78 -5.65 2.73
C GLU A 30 7.20 -5.54 3.31
N ARG A 31 8.17 -6.25 2.72
CA ARG A 31 9.57 -6.19 3.15
C ARG A 31 10.25 -4.88 2.77
N GLU A 32 9.96 -4.36 1.58
CA GLU A 32 10.56 -3.13 1.05
C GLU A 32 10.01 -1.87 1.73
N PHE A 33 8.69 -1.79 1.89
CA PHE A 33 8.02 -0.58 2.38
C PHE A 33 7.54 -0.67 3.84
N GLY A 34 7.66 -1.84 4.48
CA GLY A 34 7.15 -2.07 5.83
C GLY A 34 5.62 -1.99 5.94
N VAL A 35 4.91 -2.11 4.81
CA VAL A 35 3.44 -2.05 4.76
C VAL A 35 2.90 -3.47 4.78
N SER A 36 1.94 -3.75 5.67
CA SER A 36 1.35 -5.09 5.73
C SER A 36 0.80 -5.55 4.36
N GLU A 37 1.07 -6.79 3.98
CA GLU A 37 0.61 -7.38 2.71
C GLU A 37 -0.90 -7.15 2.47
N LYS A 38 -1.70 -7.24 3.54
CA LYS A 38 -3.14 -6.97 3.50
C LYS A 38 -3.46 -5.55 3.01
N LEU A 39 -2.74 -4.54 3.49
CA LEU A 39 -2.89 -3.14 3.07
C LEU A 39 -2.48 -2.98 1.60
N VAL A 40 -1.35 -3.56 1.20
CA VAL A 40 -0.88 -3.54 -0.19
C VAL A 40 -1.94 -4.13 -1.13
N ARG A 41 -2.52 -5.28 -0.76
CA ARG A 41 -3.57 -5.94 -1.53
C ARG A 41 -4.85 -5.12 -1.60
N ASP A 42 -5.28 -4.51 -0.48
CA ASP A 42 -6.48 -3.67 -0.44
C ASP A 42 -6.29 -2.38 -1.25
N TRP A 43 -5.07 -1.83 -1.28
CA TRP A 43 -4.69 -0.69 -2.12
C TRP A 43 -4.63 -1.06 -3.60
N CYS A 44 -4.08 -2.21 -3.95
CA CYS A 44 -4.06 -2.70 -5.33
C CYS A 44 -5.48 -2.87 -5.89
N LYS A 45 -6.43 -3.36 -5.07
CA LYS A 45 -7.87 -3.40 -5.42
C LYS A 45 -8.52 -2.03 -5.56
N SER A 46 -8.03 -1.06 -4.80
CA SER A 46 -8.55 0.32 -4.81
C SER A 46 -7.68 1.25 -5.65
N LYS A 47 -6.79 0.72 -6.51
CA LYS A 47 -5.77 1.51 -7.19
C LYS A 47 -6.38 2.61 -8.03
N ASP A 48 -7.46 2.30 -8.73
CA ASP A 48 -8.16 3.25 -9.60
C ASP A 48 -8.64 4.45 -8.78
N ARG A 49 -9.17 4.22 -7.59
CA ARG A 49 -9.59 5.30 -6.66
C ARG A 49 -8.43 6.06 -6.04
N ILE A 50 -7.27 5.43 -5.86
CA ILE A 50 -6.07 6.06 -5.29
C ILE A 50 -5.36 6.92 -6.34
N ILE A 51 -5.40 6.50 -7.61
CA ILE A 51 -4.78 7.16 -8.75
C ILE A 51 -5.68 8.29 -9.28
N ASP A 52 -7.01 8.11 -9.32
CA ASP A 52 -7.97 9.14 -9.77
C ASP A 52 -8.33 10.19 -8.72
N ALA A 53 -7.86 10.07 -7.47
CA ALA A 53 -8.12 11.07 -6.45
C ALA A 53 -7.13 12.25 -6.61
N PRO A 54 -7.59 13.46 -7.01
CA PRO A 54 -6.74 14.64 -7.16
C PRO A 54 -6.18 15.15 -5.81
#